data_AF-A0A7K4FU32-F1
#
_entry.id   AF-A0A7K4FU32-F1
#
_cell.length_a   1.000
_cell.length_b   1.000
_cell.length_c   1.000
_cell.angle_alpha   90.00
_cell.angle_beta   90.00
_cell.angle_gamma   90.00
#
_symmetry.space_group_name_H-M   'P 1'
#
loop_
_entity.id
_entity.type
_entity.pdbx_description
1 polymer ?
#
loop_
_entity_poly.entity_id
_entity_poly.type
_entity_poly.pdbx_seq_one_letter_code
_entity_poly.pdbx_strand_id
1 'polypeptide(L)'
;DSISKYQIKSSNDWNVISGKDGTYIVKEFDTYGVLVYPPNPQTDVALSFNEKISWIDKFREILYKPIYWREYITVIISDSMIYTTPDLNLERFNGIDLVNDVLRSQNIEFIEIDDSIRIGVKIKRPLSRQSLEEGIKSLTRALGLYYKIKEAQEDIAVKLASRFY
;
A
#
# COMPACT_ATOMS: atom_id res chain seq x y z
N ASP A 1 6.73 26.32 23.60
CA ASP A 1 7.48 25.38 22.75
C ASP A 1 8.02 24.20 23.53
N SER A 2 7.42 23.02 23.36
CA SER A 2 7.86 21.78 23.99
C SER A 2 8.58 20.95 22.93
N ILE A 3 9.91 20.84 23.06
CA ILE A 3 10.74 19.94 22.24
C ILE A 3 10.28 18.52 22.57
N SER A 4 9.55 17.89 21.64
CA SER A 4 9.12 16.49 21.75
C SER A 4 10.34 15.60 21.87
N LYS A 5 10.54 14.99 23.05
CA LYS A 5 11.61 14.02 23.30
C LYS A 5 11.22 12.67 22.67
N TYR A 6 11.72 12.39 21.47
CA TYR A 6 11.68 11.03 20.93
C TYR A 6 12.68 10.16 21.68
N GLN A 7 12.25 9.02 22.19
CA GLN A 7 13.16 8.00 22.71
C GLN A 7 13.45 7.00 21.60
N ILE A 8 14.72 6.81 21.28
CA ILE A 8 15.19 5.80 20.32
C ILE A 8 15.87 4.70 21.13
N LYS A 9 15.36 3.47 21.02
CA LYS A 9 16.01 2.27 21.57
C LYS A 9 16.26 1.27 20.44
N SER A 10 17.51 0.88 20.23
CA SER A 10 17.85 -0.13 19.24
C SER A 10 17.73 -1.53 19.84
N SER A 11 16.99 -2.42 19.17
CA SER A 11 16.88 -3.84 19.52
C SER A 11 16.77 -4.66 18.24
N ASN A 12 17.69 -5.62 18.05
CA ASN A 12 17.64 -6.61 16.96
C ASN A 12 17.37 -6.01 15.56
N ASP A 13 18.23 -5.07 15.13
CA ASP A 13 18.15 -4.35 13.83
C ASP A 13 16.90 -3.47 13.60
N TRP A 14 16.05 -3.31 14.62
CA TRP A 14 14.92 -2.39 14.61
C TRP A 14 15.17 -1.26 15.62
N ASN A 15 14.77 -0.05 15.24
CA ASN A 15 14.75 1.10 16.13
C ASN A 15 13.34 1.31 16.67
N VAL A 16 13.17 1.28 17.98
CA VAL A 16 11.91 1.65 18.62
C VAL A 16 11.88 3.16 18.76
N ILE A 17 10.87 3.81 18.17
CA ILE A 17 10.62 5.25 18.29
C ILE A 17 9.36 5.46 19.12
N SER A 18 9.49 6.14 20.26
CA SER A 18 8.37 6.56 21.09
C SER A 18 8.23 8.08 21.12
N GLY A 19 7.03 8.58 20.80
CA GLY A 19 6.68 10.00 20.79
C GLY A 19 5.24 10.25 21.25
N LYS A 20 4.74 11.49 21.05
CA LYS A 20 3.35 11.86 21.37
C LYS A 20 2.33 11.08 20.54
N ASP A 21 2.71 10.73 19.31
CA ASP A 21 1.86 10.06 18.33
C ASP A 21 1.87 8.53 18.48
N GLY A 22 2.52 8.01 19.51
CA GLY A 22 2.57 6.58 19.82
C GLY A 22 3.99 6.00 19.79
N THR A 23 4.06 4.68 19.80
CA THR A 23 5.31 3.92 19.72
C THR A 23 5.30 3.04 18.50
N TYR A 24 6.39 3.08 17.74
CA TYR A 24 6.57 2.42 16.46
C TYR A 24 7.92 1.68 16.47
N ILE A 25 8.03 0.64 15.63
CA ILE A 25 9.35 0.11 15.26
C ILE A 25 9.68 0.52 13.83
N VAL A 26 10.94 0.88 13.61
CA VAL A 26 11.41 1.44 12.35
C VAL A 26 12.62 0.68 11.86
N LYS A 27 12.63 0.44 10.55
CA LYS A 27 13.78 -0.09 9.83
C LYS A 27 13.99 0.72 8.57
N GLU A 28 15.21 1.20 8.39
CA GLU A 28 15.61 2.01 7.25
C GLU A 28 16.41 1.15 6.27
N PHE A 29 16.14 1.38 4.99
CA PHE A 29 16.89 0.84 3.86
C PHE A 29 17.37 2.02 3.02
N ASP A 30 18.36 1.78 2.16
CA ASP A 30 19.01 2.83 1.36
C ASP A 30 18.02 3.73 0.58
N THR A 31 16.86 3.18 0.18
CA THR A 31 15.87 3.90 -0.64
C THR A 31 14.55 4.18 0.07
N TYR A 32 14.23 3.54 1.20
CA TYR A 32 12.95 3.72 1.89
C TYR A 32 13.04 3.31 3.37
N GLY A 33 12.15 3.85 4.20
CA GLY A 33 11.94 3.39 5.58
C GLY A 33 10.64 2.61 5.72
N VAL A 34 10.60 1.69 6.66
CA VAL A 34 9.38 0.98 7.09
C VAL A 34 9.09 1.36 8.53
N LEU A 35 7.90 1.91 8.75
CA LEU A 35 7.31 2.08 10.07
C LEU A 35 6.29 0.97 10.31
N VAL A 36 6.39 0.27 11.43
CA VAL A 36 5.43 -0.77 11.84
C VAL A 36 4.73 -0.37 13.13
N TYR A 37 3.40 -0.45 13.11
CA TYR A 37 2.50 -0.27 14.24
C TYR A 37 1.48 -1.43 14.28
N PRO A 38 1.15 -1.99 15.45
CA PRO A 38 1.73 -1.70 16.77
C PRO A 38 3.22 -2.13 16.88
N PRO A 39 3.99 -1.65 17.87
CA PRO A 39 5.43 -1.91 17.99
C PRO A 39 5.78 -3.35 18.40
N ASN A 40 4.78 -4.20 18.59
CA ASN A 40 4.92 -5.63 18.81
C ASN A 40 4.12 -6.40 17.75
N PRO A 41 4.54 -6.36 16.47
CA PRO A 41 3.87 -7.09 15.41
C PRO A 41 4.05 -8.60 15.58
N GLN A 42 3.26 -9.37 14.85
CA GLN A 42 3.48 -10.83 14.74
C GLN A 42 4.91 -11.11 14.25
N THR A 43 5.54 -12.15 14.80
CA THR A 43 6.96 -12.44 14.56
C THR A 43 7.30 -12.60 13.08
N ASP A 44 6.44 -13.28 12.32
CA ASP A 44 6.64 -13.47 10.87
C ASP A 44 6.55 -12.15 10.09
N VAL A 45 5.69 -11.22 10.50
CA VAL A 45 5.64 -9.86 9.93
C VAL A 45 6.96 -9.14 10.17
N ALA A 46 7.45 -9.08 11.42
CA ALA A 46 8.73 -8.45 11.72
C ALA A 46 9.88 -9.05 10.90
N LEU A 47 9.96 -10.38 10.85
CA LEU A 47 11.00 -11.11 10.11
C LEU A 47 10.92 -10.86 8.60
N SER A 48 9.72 -10.74 8.03
CA SER A 48 9.54 -10.51 6.59
C SER A 48 10.11 -9.18 6.11
N PHE A 49 10.21 -8.18 7.00
CA PHE A 49 10.80 -6.86 6.75
C PHE A 49 12.27 -6.76 7.18
N ASN A 50 12.95 -7.87 7.54
CA ASN A 50 14.37 -7.78 7.92
C ASN A 50 15.31 -7.49 6.74
N GLU A 51 14.87 -7.74 5.52
CA GLU A 51 15.63 -7.55 4.29
C GLU A 51 14.88 -6.63 3.33
N LYS A 52 15.63 -6.04 2.39
CA LYS A 52 15.08 -5.10 1.40
C LYS A 52 14.04 -5.80 0.50
N ILE A 53 12.91 -5.14 0.28
CA ILE A 53 11.86 -5.54 -0.66
C ILE A 53 12.05 -4.73 -1.95
N SER A 54 12.48 -5.39 -3.01
CA SER A 54 12.92 -4.69 -4.23
C SER A 54 11.76 -4.01 -4.98
N TRP A 55 10.55 -4.54 -4.85
CA TRP A 55 9.36 -3.98 -5.51
C TRP A 55 8.86 -2.65 -4.92
N ILE A 56 9.36 -2.23 -3.75
CA ILE A 56 9.00 -0.93 -3.18
C ILE A 56 9.45 0.22 -4.06
N ASP A 57 10.62 0.12 -4.73
CA ASP A 57 11.09 1.20 -5.61
C ASP A 57 10.12 1.40 -6.80
N LYS A 58 9.59 0.31 -7.38
CA LYS A 58 8.53 0.38 -8.41
C LYS A 58 7.18 0.85 -7.86
N PHE A 59 6.88 0.52 -6.61
CA PHE A 59 5.71 1.03 -5.93
C PHE A 59 5.76 2.57 -5.84
N ARG A 60 6.92 3.13 -5.47
CA ARG A 60 7.14 4.58 -5.37
C ARG A 60 6.94 5.29 -6.69
N GLU A 61 7.41 4.73 -7.81
CA GLU A 61 7.18 5.30 -9.14
C GLU A 61 5.68 5.52 -9.44
N ILE A 62 4.83 4.59 -9.01
CA ILE A 62 3.38 4.70 -9.17
C ILE A 62 2.79 5.78 -8.25
N LEU A 63 3.32 5.91 -7.04
CA LEU A 63 2.91 6.95 -6.08
C LEU A 63 3.37 8.35 -6.48
N TYR A 64 4.36 8.51 -7.35
CA TYR A 64 4.86 9.82 -7.78
C TYR A 64 4.17 10.37 -9.04
N LYS A 65 3.07 9.75 -9.49
CA LYS A 65 2.25 10.32 -10.57
C LYS A 65 1.69 11.70 -10.15
N PRO A 66 1.79 12.75 -11.00
CA PRO A 66 1.50 14.15 -10.60
C PRO A 66 0.13 14.39 -9.95
N ILE A 67 -0.91 13.68 -10.39
CA ILE A 67 -2.28 13.84 -9.87
C ILE A 67 -2.47 13.13 -8.52
N TYR A 68 -1.70 12.07 -8.27
CA TYR A 68 -1.88 11.16 -7.14
C TYR A 68 -0.64 11.09 -6.24
N TRP A 69 0.13 12.17 -6.19
CA TRP A 69 1.41 12.20 -5.52
C TRP A 69 1.29 11.86 -4.02
N ARG A 70 2.10 10.91 -3.55
CA ARG A 70 2.20 10.50 -2.15
C ARG A 70 3.65 10.15 -1.78
N GLU A 71 4.09 10.58 -0.60
CA GLU A 71 5.43 10.25 -0.07
C GLU A 71 5.48 8.89 0.62
N TYR A 72 4.35 8.44 1.15
CA TYR A 72 4.20 7.17 1.85
C TYR A 72 2.86 6.51 1.50
N ILE A 73 2.76 5.24 1.85
CA ILE A 73 1.53 4.48 1.82
C ILE A 73 1.42 3.71 3.12
N THR A 74 0.24 3.74 3.72
CA THR A 74 -0.06 2.84 4.84
C THR A 74 -0.71 1.56 4.30
N VAL A 75 -0.23 0.42 4.81
CA VAL A 75 -0.82 -0.89 4.50
C VAL A 75 -1.18 -1.60 5.79
N ILE A 76 -2.32 -2.28 5.79
CA ILE A 76 -2.75 -3.12 6.90
C ILE A 76 -2.49 -4.56 6.52
N ILE A 77 -1.68 -5.25 7.33
CA ILE A 77 -1.52 -6.69 7.25
C ILE A 77 -2.42 -7.31 8.30
N SER A 78 -3.46 -8.01 7.86
CA SER A 78 -4.42 -8.67 8.73
C SER A 78 -4.74 -10.04 8.16
N ASP A 79 -4.60 -11.06 9.01
CA ASP A 79 -4.75 -12.47 8.65
C ASP A 79 -3.86 -12.84 7.45
N SER A 80 -4.49 -13.30 6.37
CA SER A 80 -3.86 -13.69 5.10
C SER A 80 -4.03 -12.63 4.03
N MET A 81 -4.13 -11.35 4.40
CA MET A 81 -4.36 -10.24 3.48
C MET A 81 -3.47 -9.04 3.79
N ILE A 82 -3.06 -8.34 2.72
CA ILE A 82 -2.53 -6.99 2.79
C ILE A 82 -3.55 -6.05 2.14
N TYR A 83 -3.88 -4.97 2.84
CA TYR A 83 -4.82 -3.96 2.38
C TYR A 83 -4.15 -2.60 2.26
N THR A 84 -4.51 -1.82 1.26
CA THR A 84 -4.27 -0.37 1.30
C THR A 84 -5.23 0.30 2.27
N THR A 85 -4.82 1.42 2.83
CA THR A 85 -5.68 2.25 3.66
C THR A 85 -6.38 3.37 2.87
N PRO A 86 -7.38 4.04 3.47
CA PRO A 86 -8.08 5.16 2.84
C PRO A 86 -7.22 6.39 2.53
N ASP A 87 -5.98 6.49 3.05
CA ASP A 87 -5.03 7.58 2.77
C ASP A 87 -4.67 7.72 1.28
N LEU A 88 -4.86 6.65 0.49
CA LEU A 88 -4.74 6.69 -0.96
C LEU A 88 -5.89 7.42 -1.66
N ASN A 89 -7.03 7.66 -0.98
CA ASN A 89 -8.24 8.27 -1.54
C ASN A 89 -8.68 7.62 -2.87
N LEU A 90 -8.70 6.29 -2.92
CA LEU A 90 -9.15 5.58 -4.12
C LEU A 90 -10.68 5.66 -4.20
N GLU A 91 -11.18 6.16 -5.31
CA GLU A 91 -12.59 6.35 -5.57
C GLU A 91 -13.17 5.13 -6.30
N ARG A 92 -14.47 4.90 -6.12
CA ARG A 92 -15.18 3.91 -6.93
C ARG A 92 -15.12 4.28 -8.42
N PHE A 93 -15.04 3.26 -9.27
CA PHE A 93 -15.07 3.42 -10.72
C PHE A 93 -16.05 2.42 -11.36
N ASN A 94 -16.58 2.77 -12.53
CA ASN A 94 -17.52 1.93 -13.26
C ASN A 94 -16.85 0.63 -13.76
N GLY A 95 -17.51 -0.51 -13.57
CA GLY A 95 -17.01 -1.83 -13.99
C GLY A 95 -16.04 -2.48 -13.00
N ILE A 96 -16.02 -2.05 -11.73
CA ILE A 96 -15.20 -2.65 -10.66
C ILE A 96 -15.44 -4.15 -10.47
N ASP A 97 -16.68 -4.59 -10.63
CA ASP A 97 -17.12 -5.99 -10.60
C ASP A 97 -16.43 -6.79 -11.72
N LEU A 98 -16.46 -6.29 -12.95
CA LEU A 98 -15.80 -6.90 -14.10
C LEU A 98 -14.28 -6.97 -13.92
N VAL A 99 -13.69 -5.91 -13.38
CA VAL A 99 -12.25 -5.87 -13.09
C VAL A 99 -11.90 -6.87 -11.98
N ASN A 100 -12.70 -6.97 -10.93
CA ASN A 100 -12.51 -7.93 -9.86
C ASN A 100 -12.61 -9.38 -10.34
N ASP A 101 -13.50 -9.69 -11.27
CA ASP A 101 -13.59 -11.04 -11.84
C ASP A 101 -12.30 -11.47 -12.55
N VAL A 102 -11.60 -10.53 -13.19
CA VAL A 102 -10.27 -10.78 -13.78
C VAL A 102 -9.21 -10.92 -12.67
N LEU A 103 -9.23 -10.03 -11.68
CA LEU A 103 -8.19 -9.93 -10.64
C LEU A 103 -8.23 -11.04 -9.59
N ARG A 104 -9.39 -11.66 -9.35
CA ARG A 104 -9.54 -12.77 -8.39
C ARG A 104 -8.58 -13.92 -8.67
N SER A 105 -8.32 -14.21 -9.95
CA SER A 105 -7.34 -15.22 -10.38
C SER A 105 -5.90 -14.92 -9.95
N GLN A 106 -5.59 -13.64 -9.68
CA GLN A 106 -4.29 -13.16 -9.22
C GLN A 106 -4.28 -12.85 -7.73
N ASN A 107 -5.30 -13.27 -6.97
CA ASN A 107 -5.42 -13.00 -5.53
C ASN A 107 -5.49 -11.50 -5.18
N ILE A 108 -6.01 -10.68 -6.10
CA ILE A 108 -6.18 -9.23 -5.93
C ILE A 108 -7.68 -8.92 -5.98
N GLU A 109 -8.13 -7.96 -5.18
CA GLU A 109 -9.50 -7.46 -5.19
C GLU A 109 -9.55 -5.96 -4.86
N PHE A 110 -10.36 -5.20 -5.59
CA PHE A 110 -10.82 -3.88 -5.17
C PHE A 110 -12.04 -4.06 -4.27
N ILE A 111 -11.92 -3.67 -3.01
CA ILE A 111 -12.95 -3.85 -1.98
C ILE A 111 -13.61 -2.51 -1.75
N GLU A 112 -14.93 -2.45 -1.93
CA GLU A 112 -15.72 -1.25 -1.65
C GLU A 112 -15.83 -1.03 -0.13
N ILE A 113 -15.61 0.22 0.30
CA ILE A 113 -15.81 0.69 1.68
C ILE A 113 -16.49 2.05 1.60
N ASP A 114 -17.77 2.07 1.97
CA ASP A 114 -18.64 3.25 1.89
C ASP A 114 -18.59 3.86 0.48
N ASP A 115 -18.06 5.08 0.33
CA ASP A 115 -17.92 5.79 -0.96
C ASP A 115 -16.52 5.64 -1.60
N SER A 116 -15.68 4.78 -1.04
CA SER A 116 -14.29 4.58 -1.45
C SER A 116 -14.01 3.12 -1.81
N ILE A 117 -12.81 2.87 -2.33
CA ILE A 117 -12.30 1.52 -2.51
C ILE A 117 -10.95 1.36 -1.82
N ARG A 118 -10.62 0.13 -1.45
CA ARG A 118 -9.25 -0.26 -1.09
C ARG A 118 -8.80 -1.43 -1.92
N ILE A 119 -7.50 -1.62 -2.05
CA ILE A 119 -6.93 -2.80 -2.71
C ILE A 119 -6.62 -3.84 -1.62
N GLY A 120 -7.15 -5.04 -1.78
CA GLY A 120 -6.82 -6.22 -0.98
C GLY A 120 -6.02 -7.22 -1.79
N VAL A 121 -4.98 -7.81 -1.18
CA VAL A 121 -4.14 -8.86 -1.77
C VAL A 121 -4.00 -10.02 -0.82
N LYS A 122 -4.34 -11.24 -1.26
CA LYS A 122 -4.12 -12.44 -0.43
C LYS A 122 -2.64 -12.78 -0.40
N ILE A 123 -2.16 -13.06 0.81
CA ILE A 123 -0.79 -13.49 1.10
C ILE A 123 -0.80 -14.83 1.82
N LYS A 124 0.32 -15.55 1.75
CA LYS A 124 0.51 -16.82 2.48
C LYS A 124 0.96 -16.55 3.91
N ARG A 125 0.61 -17.45 4.83
CA ARG A 125 1.04 -17.44 6.23
C ARG A 125 1.79 -18.75 6.56
N PRO A 126 2.86 -18.71 7.39
CA PRO A 126 3.49 -17.51 7.97
C PRO A 126 4.09 -16.61 6.88
N LEU A 127 4.08 -15.29 7.12
CA LEU A 127 4.55 -14.29 6.18
C LEU A 127 6.07 -14.42 6.04
N SER A 128 6.53 -14.81 4.86
CA SER A 128 7.95 -14.81 4.48
C SER A 128 8.28 -13.57 3.66
N ARG A 129 9.57 -13.21 3.58
CA ARG A 129 10.07 -12.16 2.70
C ARG A 129 9.55 -12.30 1.27
N GLN A 130 9.63 -13.52 0.71
CA GLN A 130 9.17 -13.77 -0.66
C GLN A 130 7.66 -13.51 -0.81
N SER A 131 6.85 -13.99 0.12
CA SER A 131 5.39 -13.78 0.06
C SER A 131 5.01 -12.31 0.26
N LEU A 132 5.76 -11.58 1.09
CA LEU A 132 5.60 -10.13 1.22
C LEU A 132 5.97 -9.43 -0.08
N GLU A 133 7.09 -9.79 -0.71
CA GLU A 133 7.50 -9.20 -1.98
C GLU A 133 6.50 -9.46 -3.11
N GLU A 134 5.94 -10.68 -3.19
CA GLU A 134 4.84 -11.00 -4.09
C GLU A 134 3.58 -10.18 -3.77
N GLY A 135 3.25 -9.99 -2.49
CA GLY A 135 2.14 -9.15 -2.03
C GLY A 135 2.29 -7.69 -2.44
N ILE A 136 3.46 -7.09 -2.17
CA ILE A 136 3.78 -5.71 -2.56
C ILE A 136 3.74 -5.56 -4.09
N LYS A 137 4.31 -6.51 -4.85
CA LYS A 137 4.24 -6.52 -6.31
C LYS A 137 2.80 -6.54 -6.83
N SER A 138 1.94 -7.34 -6.21
CA SER A 138 0.51 -7.41 -6.57
C SER A 138 -0.20 -6.10 -6.24
N LEU A 139 0.07 -5.47 -5.09
CA LEU A 139 -0.44 -4.15 -4.75
C LEU A 139 0.03 -3.08 -5.75
N THR A 140 1.32 -3.07 -6.12
CA THR A 140 1.88 -2.18 -7.16
C THR A 140 1.10 -2.30 -8.46
N ARG A 141 0.86 -3.53 -8.92
CA ARG A 141 0.14 -3.79 -10.17
C ARG A 141 -1.31 -3.34 -10.10
N ALA A 142 -1.98 -3.64 -9.00
CA ALA A 142 -3.38 -3.25 -8.78
C ALA A 142 -3.53 -1.72 -8.75
N LEU A 143 -2.64 -1.02 -8.07
CA LEU A 143 -2.64 0.44 -8.02
C LEU A 143 -2.34 1.05 -9.40
N GLY A 144 -1.37 0.49 -10.13
CA GLY A 144 -1.08 0.90 -11.50
C GLY A 144 -2.25 0.66 -12.46
N LEU A 145 -2.99 -0.44 -12.28
CA LEU A 145 -4.21 -0.73 -13.04
C LEU A 145 -5.32 0.27 -12.72
N TYR A 146 -5.54 0.58 -11.43
CA TYR A 146 -6.51 1.59 -11.00
C TYR A 146 -6.30 2.93 -11.72
N TYR A 147 -5.07 3.45 -11.70
CA TYR A 147 -4.79 4.73 -12.38
C TYR A 147 -5.00 4.65 -13.89
N LYS A 148 -4.63 3.54 -14.54
CA LYS A 148 -4.89 3.36 -15.98
C LYS A 148 -6.38 3.31 -16.31
N ILE A 149 -7.20 2.72 -15.44
CA ILE A 149 -8.66 2.71 -15.60
C ILE A 149 -9.22 4.13 -15.51
N LYS A 150 -8.81 4.90 -14.49
CA LYS A 150 -9.25 6.30 -14.33
C LYS A 150 -8.85 7.15 -15.54
N GLU A 151 -7.59 7.06 -15.98
CA GLU A 151 -7.07 7.74 -17.18
C GLU A 151 -7.89 7.37 -18.44
N ALA A 152 -8.21 6.09 -18.62
CA ALA A 152 -9.02 5.64 -19.76
C ALA A 152 -10.47 6.12 -19.69
N GLN A 153 -11.08 6.15 -18.51
CA GLN A 153 -12.43 6.66 -18.31
C GLN A 153 -12.51 8.17 -18.61
N GLU A 154 -11.54 8.95 -18.17
CA GLU A 154 -11.44 10.38 -18.47
C GLU A 154 -11.28 10.62 -19.99
N ASP A 155 -10.40 9.90 -20.66
CA ASP A 155 -10.19 10.01 -22.11
C ASP A 155 -11.47 9.67 -22.90
N ILE A 156 -12.17 8.59 -22.52
CA ILE A 156 -13.46 8.23 -23.12
C ILE A 156 -14.51 9.33 -22.89
N ALA A 157 -14.60 9.87 -21.67
CA ALA A 157 -15.55 10.91 -21.33
C ALA A 157 -15.32 12.19 -22.15
N VAL A 158 -14.07 12.63 -22.28
CA VAL A 158 -13.68 13.78 -23.10
C VAL A 158 -14.04 13.55 -24.57
N LYS A 159 -13.69 12.38 -25.12
CA LYS A 159 -14.00 12.02 -26.51
C LYS A 159 -15.49 11.99 -26.80
N LEU A 160 -16.30 11.50 -25.85
CA LEU A 160 -17.75 11.52 -25.99
C LEU A 160 -18.29 12.95 -25.93
N ALA A 161 -17.84 13.76 -24.96
CA ALA A 161 -18.28 15.15 -24.82
C ALA A 161 -18.01 15.96 -26.11
N SER A 162 -16.81 15.86 -26.68
CA SER A 162 -16.43 16.53 -27.93
C SER A 162 -17.13 16.01 -29.20
N ARG A 163 -17.87 14.90 -29.12
CA ARG A 163 -18.71 14.42 -30.23
C ARG A 163 -20.13 14.97 -30.18
N PHE A 164 -20.60 15.32 -28.98
CA PHE A 164 -21.95 15.85 -28.76
C PHE A 164 -22.01 17.38 -28.68
N TYR A 165 -20.85 18.03 -28.49
CA TYR A 165 -20.66 19.47 -28.47
C TYR A 165 -19.43 19.84 -29.30
#